data_AF-A0A1Q7G427-F1
#
_entry.id   AF-A0A1Q7G427-F1
#
_cell.length_a   1.000
_cell.length_b   1.000
_cell.length_c   1.000
_cell.angle_alpha   90.00
_cell.angle_beta   90.00
_cell.angle_gamma   90.00
#
_symmetry.space_group_name_H-M   'P 1'
#
loop_
_entity.id
_entity.type
_entity.pdbx_description
1 polymer ?
#
loop_
_entity_poly.entity_id
_entity_poly.type
_entity_poly.pdbx_seq_one_letter_code
_entity_poly.pdbx_strand_id
1 'polypeptide(L)'
;MKVIDCAFDGKIAQELENYLKELGFSAKTEESKVIVNDIDMERILGYFLKETNRTEYSVRKVDSTNFILAKEVMIEDLGFQRCEMCGYVVLTEEELLVHRRTHGIAR
;
A
#
# COMPACT_ATOMS: atom_id res chain seq x y z
N MET A 1 10.93 -16.73 -4.48
CA MET A 1 11.17 -15.64 -3.52
C MET A 1 10.20 -14.51 -3.81
N LYS A 2 9.52 -14.02 -2.78
CA LYS A 2 8.64 -12.85 -2.80
C LYS A 2 9.13 -11.86 -1.76
N VAL A 3 8.91 -10.58 -2.02
CA VAL A 3 9.24 -9.48 -1.12
C VAL A 3 7.95 -8.74 -0.80
N ILE A 4 7.68 -8.57 0.49
CA ILE A 4 6.55 -7.78 1.00
C ILE A 4 7.14 -6.55 1.67
N ASP A 5 7.00 -5.39 1.03
CA ASP A 5 7.40 -4.10 1.59
C ASP A 5 6.30 -3.56 2.49
N CYS A 6 6.58 -3.40 3.79
CA CYS A 6 5.63 -2.92 4.78
C CYS A 6 5.65 -1.39 4.94
N ALA A 7 6.14 -0.66 3.94
CA ALA A 7 6.13 0.81 3.88
C ALA A 7 6.71 1.48 5.13
N PHE A 8 7.90 1.03 5.55
CA PHE A 8 8.61 1.48 6.76
C PHE A 8 7.98 1.07 8.11
N ASP A 9 6.85 0.36 8.12
CA ASP A 9 6.29 -0.18 9.35
C ASP A 9 6.98 -1.50 9.74
N GLY A 10 8.00 -1.41 10.59
CA GLY A 10 8.73 -2.58 11.09
C GLY A 10 7.92 -3.45 12.05
N LYS A 11 6.86 -2.92 12.68
CA LYS A 11 6.03 -3.72 13.59
C LYS A 11 5.14 -4.67 12.81
N ILE A 12 4.46 -4.18 11.77
CA ILE A 12 3.63 -5.04 10.92
C ILE A 12 4.49 -6.05 10.16
N ALA A 13 5.72 -5.68 9.77
CA ALA A 13 6.66 -6.62 9.16
C ALA A 13 7.00 -7.78 10.10
N GLN A 14 7.29 -7.49 11.38
CA GLN A 14 7.59 -8.52 12.37
C GLN A 14 6.38 -9.39 12.70
N GLU A 15 5.19 -8.81 12.80
CA GLU A 15 3.93 -9.54 12.99
C GLU A 15 3.66 -10.49 11.82
N LEU A 16 3.85 -10.01 10.59
CA LEU A 16 3.68 -10.80 9.38
C LEU A 16 4.69 -11.95 9.32
N GLU A 17 5.95 -11.74 9.67
CA GLU A 17 6.94 -12.81 9.75
C GLU A 17 6.52 -13.91 10.72
N ASN A 18 6.05 -13.54 11.91
CA ASN A 18 5.59 -14.50 12.92
C ASN A 18 4.39 -15.30 12.40
N TYR A 19 3.40 -14.61 11.83
CA TYR A 19 2.24 -15.23 11.21
C TYR A 19 2.63 -16.24 10.11
N LEU A 20 3.54 -15.86 9.21
CA LEU A 20 4.02 -16.75 8.16
C LEU A 20 4.77 -17.97 8.73
N LYS A 21 5.57 -17.78 9.79
CA LYS A 21 6.26 -18.89 10.47
C LYS A 21 5.29 -19.84 11.17
N GLU A 22 4.23 -19.33 11.79
CA GLU A 22 3.17 -20.15 12.41
C GLU A 22 2.43 -21.01 11.37
N LEU A 23 2.27 -20.51 10.15
CA LEU A 23 1.74 -21.27 9.01
C LEU A 23 2.75 -22.23 8.37
N GLY A 24 4.00 -22.26 8.85
CA GLY A 24 5.05 -23.16 8.37
C GLY A 24 5.91 -22.62 7.22
N PHE A 25 5.77 -21.34 6.86
CA PHE A 25 6.59 -20.72 5.81
C PHE A 25 7.95 -20.27 6.34
N SER A 26 8.97 -20.36 5.49
CA SER A 26 10.27 -19.75 5.74
C SER A 26 10.21 -18.25 5.38
N ALA A 27 9.97 -17.41 6.39
CA ALA A 27 9.97 -15.96 6.27
C ALA A 27 11.10 -15.33 7.10
N LYS A 28 11.62 -14.19 6.62
CA LYS A 28 12.62 -13.38 7.33
C LYS A 28 12.31 -11.90 7.13
N THR A 29 12.31 -11.13 8.21
CA THR A 29 12.22 -9.66 8.15
C THR A 29 13.60 -9.02 7.99
N GLU A 30 13.69 -8.05 7.10
CA GLU A 30 14.82 -7.13 6.93
C GLU A 30 14.26 -5.71 7.01
N GLU A 31 14.46 -5.05 8.16
CA GLU A 31 13.87 -3.74 8.51
C GLU A 31 12.34 -3.73 8.43
N SER A 32 11.78 -3.25 7.32
CA SER A 32 10.33 -3.20 7.06
C SER A 32 9.92 -4.10 5.88
N LYS A 33 10.81 -5.00 5.44
CA LYS A 33 10.56 -5.91 4.32
C LYS A 33 10.54 -7.34 4.81
N VAL A 34 9.55 -8.12 4.36
CA VAL A 34 9.47 -9.55 4.63
C VAL A 34 9.81 -10.33 3.37
N ILE A 35 10.81 -11.21 3.45
CA ILE A 35 11.23 -12.08 2.37
C ILE A 35 10.71 -13.48 2.65
N VAL A 36 10.01 -14.07 1.68
CA VAL A 36 9.40 -15.40 1.81
C VAL A 36 9.56 -16.20 0.52
N ASN A 37 9.76 -17.51 0.65
CA ASN A 37 9.88 -18.43 -0.48
C ASN A 37 8.58 -19.19 -0.73
N ASP A 38 7.53 -18.48 -1.14
CA ASP A 38 6.24 -19.10 -1.49
C ASP A 38 5.56 -18.45 -2.71
N ILE A 39 4.52 -19.09 -3.26
CA ILE A 39 3.95 -18.80 -4.58
C ILE A 39 2.64 -18.00 -4.47
N ASP A 40 1.84 -18.17 -3.40
CA ASP A 40 0.47 -17.62 -3.30
C ASP A 40 0.29 -16.59 -2.16
N MET A 41 1.12 -15.54 -2.19
CA MET A 41 1.14 -14.53 -1.14
C MET A 41 -0.10 -13.61 -1.12
N GLU A 42 -0.77 -13.40 -2.24
CA GLU A 42 -1.92 -12.47 -2.30
C GLU A 42 -3.04 -12.90 -1.36
N ARG A 43 -3.39 -14.20 -1.40
CA ARG A 43 -4.42 -14.77 -0.54
C ARG A 43 -3.98 -14.82 0.93
N ILE A 44 -2.72 -15.18 1.18
CA ILE A 44 -2.17 -15.27 2.54
C ILE A 44 -2.17 -13.90 3.22
N LEU A 45 -1.73 -12.85 2.52
CA LEU A 45 -1.72 -11.49 3.05
C LEU A 45 -3.15 -10.99 3.30
N GLY A 46 -4.11 -11.36 2.44
CA GLY A 46 -5.53 -11.08 2.70
C GLY A 46 -6.06 -11.72 3.98
N TYR A 47 -5.68 -12.97 4.26
CA TYR A 47 -6.04 -13.64 5.53
C TYR A 47 -5.37 -13.00 6.73
N PHE A 48 -4.07 -12.70 6.63
CA PHE A 48 -3.33 -12.02 7.69
C PHE A 48 -4.05 -10.75 8.15
N LEU A 49 -4.46 -9.87 7.22
CA LEU A 49 -5.16 -8.63 7.57
C LEU A 49 -6.51 -8.86 8.22
N LYS A 50 -7.24 -9.88 7.78
CA LYS A 50 -8.55 -10.22 8.34
C LYS A 50 -8.44 -10.83 9.73
N GLU A 51 -7.53 -11.76 9.96
CA GLU A 51 -7.37 -12.47 11.22
C GLU A 51 -6.74 -11.59 12.30
N THR A 52 -5.88 -10.65 11.92
CA THR A 52 -5.24 -9.69 12.84
C THR A 52 -6.03 -8.39 13.00
N ASN A 53 -7.21 -8.28 12.37
CA ASN A 53 -8.09 -7.11 12.40
C ASN A 53 -7.38 -5.79 11.97
N ARG A 54 -6.53 -5.88 10.94
CA ARG A 54 -5.75 -4.78 10.38
C ARG A 54 -6.49 -4.11 9.21
N THR A 55 -7.68 -3.59 9.50
CA THR A 55 -8.58 -3.02 8.47
C THR A 55 -8.07 -1.72 7.85
N GLU A 56 -7.12 -1.04 8.49
CA GLU A 56 -6.47 0.18 7.98
C GLU A 56 -5.36 -0.10 6.96
N TYR A 57 -4.99 -1.35 6.76
CA TYR A 57 -3.96 -1.77 5.81
C TYR A 57 -4.58 -2.34 4.53
N SER A 58 -3.87 -2.17 3.42
CA SER A 58 -4.17 -2.82 2.14
C SER A 58 -2.94 -3.54 1.59
N VAL A 59 -3.19 -4.53 0.74
CA VAL A 59 -2.15 -5.23 0.00
C VAL A 59 -2.23 -4.82 -1.46
N ARG A 60 -1.12 -4.35 -2.02
CA ARG A 60 -0.98 -4.08 -3.45
C ARG A 60 0.08 -4.97 -4.06
N LYS A 61 -0.29 -5.67 -5.11
CA LYS A 61 0.66 -6.42 -5.93
C LYS A 61 1.32 -5.47 -6.92
N VAL A 62 2.64 -5.30 -6.82
CA VAL A 62 3.43 -4.49 -7.75
C VAL A 62 3.77 -5.31 -8.99
N ASP A 63 4.22 -6.55 -8.77
CA ASP A 63 4.51 -7.51 -9.82
C ASP A 63 4.37 -8.95 -9.31
N SER A 64 4.89 -9.93 -10.04
CA SER A 64 4.81 -11.33 -9.65
C SER A 64 5.56 -11.66 -8.36
N THR A 65 6.54 -10.86 -7.95
CA THR A 65 7.45 -11.08 -6.83
C THR A 65 7.32 -10.04 -5.71
N ASN A 66 6.85 -8.84 -6.01
CA ASN A 66 6.82 -7.73 -5.07
C ASN A 66 5.38 -7.36 -4.66
N PHE A 67 5.17 -7.24 -3.36
CA PHE A 67 3.93 -6.80 -2.73
C PHE A 67 4.22 -5.60 -1.83
N ILE A 68 3.26 -4.70 -1.72
CA ILE A 68 3.25 -3.59 -0.76
C ILE A 68 2.14 -3.88 0.24
N LEU A 69 2.47 -3.82 1.52
CA LEU A 69 1.52 -3.84 2.62
C LEU A 69 1.61 -2.49 3.32
N ALA A 70 0.58 -1.65 3.16
CA ALA A 70 0.64 -0.28 3.66
C ALA A 70 -0.72 0.22 4.11
N LYS A 71 -0.72 1.28 4.92
CA LYS A 71 -1.94 2.03 5.22
C LYS A 71 -2.28 2.90 4.02
N GLU A 72 -3.51 2.78 3.52
CA GLU A 72 -4.00 3.67 2.47
C GLU A 72 -4.57 4.94 3.11
N VAL A 73 -4.08 6.08 2.61
CA VAL A 73 -4.58 7.40 2.98
C VAL A 73 -5.06 8.10 1.73
N MET A 74 -6.05 8.98 1.88
CA MET A 74 -6.46 9.84 0.78
C MET A 74 -5.33 10.82 0.48
N ILE A 75 -5.13 11.16 -0.80
CA ILE A 75 -4.07 12.10 -1.16
C ILE A 75 -4.35 13.50 -0.61
N GLU A 76 -5.64 13.78 -0.40
CA GLU A 76 -6.16 14.95 0.28
C GLU A 76 -5.69 15.03 1.75
N ASP A 77 -5.51 13.90 2.44
CA ASP A 77 -4.98 13.86 3.81
C ASP A 77 -3.50 14.29 3.88
N LEU A 78 -2.79 14.19 2.75
CA LEU A 78 -1.41 14.64 2.58
C LEU A 78 -1.32 16.11 2.13
N GLY A 79 -2.45 16.83 2.09
CA GLY A 79 -2.53 18.23 1.70
C GLY A 79 -2.58 18.47 0.19
N PHE A 80 -2.60 17.43 -0.62
CA PHE A 80 -2.74 17.58 -2.06
C PHE A 80 -4.20 17.76 -2.47
N GLN A 81 -4.40 18.34 -3.65
CA GLN A 81 -5.69 18.42 -4.30
C GLN A 81 -5.70 17.49 -5.51
N ARG A 82 -6.84 16.84 -5.77
CA ARG A 82 -7.01 15.95 -6.91
C ARG A 82 -8.11 16.48 -7.82
N CYS A 83 -7.82 16.55 -9.12
CA CYS A 83 -8.82 16.86 -10.12
C CYS A 83 -9.86 15.74 -10.21
N GLU A 84 -11.10 16.11 -9.97
CA GLU A 84 -12.27 15.23 -9.98
C GLU A 84 -12.56 14.60 -11.36
N MET A 85 -12.06 15.20 -12.44
CA MET A 85 -12.31 14.73 -13.81
C MET A 85 -11.30 13.68 -14.28
N CYS A 86 -10.02 13.84 -13.93
CA CYS A 86 -8.95 13.02 -14.48
C CYS A 86 -7.97 12.46 -13.45
N GLY A 87 -8.14 12.80 -12.16
CA GLY A 87 -7.27 12.35 -11.08
C GLY A 87 -5.91 13.06 -10.99
N TYR A 88 -5.66 14.11 -11.78
CA TYR A 88 -4.41 14.87 -11.71
C TYR A 88 -4.22 15.51 -10.33
N VAL A 89 -3.00 15.46 -9.80
CA VAL A 89 -2.70 15.84 -8.41
C VAL A 89 -1.84 17.10 -8.40
N VAL A 90 -2.19 18.06 -7.54
CA VAL A 90 -1.47 19.33 -7.34
C VAL A 90 -1.39 19.66 -5.85
N LEU A 91 -0.52 20.60 -5.47
CA LEU A 91 -0.34 20.99 -4.07
C LEU A 91 -1.34 22.04 -3.62
N THR A 92 -1.80 22.89 -4.54
CA THR A 92 -2.63 24.06 -4.20
C THR A 92 -3.93 24.11 -4.98
N GLU A 93 -4.92 24.80 -4.42
CA GLU A 93 -6.19 25.06 -5.11
C GLU A 93 -5.99 25.92 -6.36
N GLU A 94 -5.05 26.87 -6.35
CA GLU A 94 -4.73 27.70 -7.51
C GLU A 94 -4.22 26.86 -8.71
N GLU A 95 -3.29 25.95 -8.46
CA GLU A 95 -2.82 25.00 -9.48
C GLU A 95 -3.96 24.11 -9.99
N LEU A 96 -4.88 23.72 -9.11
CA LEU A 96 -6.04 22.90 -9.48
C LEU A 96 -6.97 23.68 -10.40
N LEU A 97 -7.23 24.95 -10.12
CA LEU A 97 -8.02 25.84 -10.96
C LEU A 97 -7.37 26.02 -12.33
N VAL A 98 -6.04 26.22 -12.39
CA VAL A 98 -5.29 26.29 -13.64
C VAL A 98 -5.45 25.00 -14.44
N HIS A 99 -5.31 23.84 -13.79
CA HIS A 99 -5.47 22.54 -14.44
C HIS A 99 -6.90 22.32 -14.94
N ARG A 100 -7.93 22.66 -14.15
CA ARG A 100 -9.36 22.55 -14.54
C ARG A 100 -9.68 23.34 -15.82
N ARG A 101 -9.02 24.48 -16.03
CA ARG A 101 -9.16 25.25 -17.28
C ARG A 101 -8.68 24.49 -18.51
N THR A 102 -7.74 23.55 -18.38
CA THR A 102 -7.29 22.71 -19.52
C THR A 102 -8.36 21.73 -19.98
N HIS A 103 -9.30 21.38 -19.09
CA HIS A 103 -10.51 20.62 -19.43
C HIS A 103 -11.65 21.49 -19.99
N GLY A 104 -11.42 22.80 -20.17
CA GLY A 104 -12.43 23.75 -20.64
C GLY A 104 -13.38 24.27 -19.55
N ILE A 105 -13.10 24.02 -18.27
CA ILE A 105 -13.86 24.60 -17.15
C ILE A 105 -13.27 25.98 -16.83
N ALA A 106 -13.96 27.03 -17.29
CA ALA A 106 -13.71 28.42 -16.90
C ALA A 106 -14.92 28.91 -16.09
N ARG A 107 -14.88 28.75 -14.76
CA ARG A 107 -15.80 29.46 -13.86
C ARG A 107 -15.05 29.89 -12.62
#